data_AF-A0A5J4X528-F1
#
_entry.id   AF-A0A5J4X528-F1
#
_cell.length_a   1.000
_cell.length_b   1.000
_cell.length_c   1.000
_cell.angle_alpha   90.00
_cell.angle_beta   90.00
_cell.angle_gamma   90.00
#
_symmetry.space_group_name_H-M   'P 1'
#
loop_
_entity.id
_entity.type
_entity.pdbx_description
1 polymer ?
#
loop_
_entity_poly.entity_id
_entity_poly.type
_entity_poly.pdbx_seq_one_letter_code
_entity_poly.pdbx_strand_id
1 'polypeptide(L)'
;MRTDLHYLTFVFSRHYRMSSFKDYRVIRQLPGGAQSKTYLVELRATRQQFIMKMVNYLEQVDKAKVDVEIELMRQLDSDFTVHLVCIFPDPMEIQLCMILEYCVRGDFRNLIDEFQQLPESEKLMRGWEYTAQITRALDHLHSHNVMHRDLKPANILVNQDGSIRLGDFGLSREMNEDYYLTIAGTKVYMAPEVHLLKRMNKSSDMFSLGVIIFQLITGHHPYEADSEEAMIDKIKKNKVSELPDWNENHRPTTKMILSHDVILMYLRQIEGHNQLQIEKINALNERDLIIEDRSQERVEKERALADVDRITEERNQERTEKE
;
A
#
# COMPACT_ATOMS: atom_id res chain seq x y z
N MET A 1 -33.68 -19.14 -1.30
CA MET A 1 -32.46 -19.77 -1.80
C MET A 1 -31.42 -18.65 -1.91
N ARG A 2 -30.76 -18.26 -0.81
CA ARG A 2 -29.43 -18.74 -0.40
C ARG A 2 -28.51 -18.95 -1.61
N THR A 3 -27.91 -17.84 -2.05
CA THR A 3 -26.77 -17.81 -2.96
C THR A 3 -25.61 -17.15 -2.22
N ASP A 4 -24.89 -18.02 -1.51
CA ASP A 4 -23.43 -18.14 -1.54
C ASP A 4 -22.57 -16.94 -1.18
N LEU A 5 -22.39 -16.81 0.14
CA LEU A 5 -21.32 -16.11 0.86
C LEU A 5 -19.92 -16.76 0.65
N HIS A 6 -19.67 -17.46 -0.46
CA HIS A 6 -18.55 -18.40 -0.61
C HIS A 6 -17.32 -17.89 -1.39
N TYR A 7 -17.23 -16.60 -1.72
CA TYR A 7 -16.15 -16.06 -2.57
C TYR A 7 -15.01 -15.30 -1.85
N LEU A 8 -14.90 -15.36 -0.52
CA LEU A 8 -13.83 -14.68 0.23
C LEU A 8 -12.85 -15.65 0.94
N THR A 9 -12.55 -16.78 0.30
CA THR A 9 -11.49 -17.69 0.75
C THR A 9 -10.41 -17.83 -0.33
N PHE A 10 -9.15 -17.90 0.13
CA PHE A 10 -7.85 -17.80 -0.58
C PHE A 10 -7.29 -16.37 -0.56
N VAL A 11 -6.19 -16.06 0.15
CA VAL A 11 -4.91 -16.78 0.24
C VAL A 11 -4.36 -16.81 1.68
N PHE A 12 -4.15 -18.01 2.24
CA PHE A 12 -2.92 -18.41 2.96
C PHE A 12 -2.97 -19.92 3.25
N SER A 13 -1.88 -20.62 2.94
CA SER A 13 -1.72 -22.06 3.08
C SER A 13 -1.66 -22.54 4.55
N ARG A 14 -2.38 -23.65 4.82
CA ARG A 14 -2.24 -24.62 5.92
C ARG A 14 -2.34 -24.11 7.38
N HIS A 15 -3.47 -24.47 8.01
CA HIS A 15 -3.72 -24.61 9.47
C HIS A 15 -3.90 -23.37 10.37
N TYR A 16 -4.01 -22.15 9.84
CA TYR A 16 -4.46 -21.02 10.67
C TYR A 16 -5.98 -20.88 10.68
N ARG A 17 -6.58 -20.90 11.87
CA ARG A 17 -7.96 -20.44 12.10
C ARG A 17 -8.08 -19.01 11.53
N MET A 18 -9.11 -18.74 10.73
CA MET A 18 -9.35 -17.38 10.24
C MET A 18 -9.46 -16.43 11.44
N SER A 19 -8.70 -15.33 11.38
CA SER A 19 -8.69 -14.32 12.44
C SER A 19 -10.07 -13.71 12.61
N SER A 20 -10.43 -13.38 13.85
CA SER A 20 -11.74 -12.87 14.22
C SER A 20 -11.62 -11.72 15.21
N PHE A 21 -12.71 -10.97 15.39
CA PHE A 21 -12.74 -9.83 16.32
C PHE A 21 -12.27 -10.19 17.74
N LYS A 22 -12.54 -11.41 18.21
CA LYS A 22 -12.19 -11.87 19.57
C LYS A 22 -10.68 -12.09 19.77
N ASP A 23 -9.94 -12.29 18.69
CA ASP A 23 -8.49 -12.52 18.73
C ASP A 23 -7.72 -11.23 19.06
N TYR A 24 -8.37 -10.08 18.92
CA TYR A 24 -7.80 -8.77 19.20
C TYR A 24 -8.32 -8.19 20.52
N ARG A 25 -7.45 -7.47 21.23
CA ARG A 25 -7.79 -6.61 22.36
C ARG A 25 -7.72 -5.16 21.90
N VAL A 26 -8.83 -4.44 22.00
CA VAL A 26 -8.84 -2.98 21.77
C VAL A 26 -8.04 -2.30 22.87
N ILE A 27 -7.04 -1.50 22.48
CA ILE A 27 -6.22 -0.71 23.39
C ILE A 27 -6.85 0.67 23.56
N ARG A 28 -7.10 1.36 22.44
CA ARG A 28 -7.74 2.68 22.42
C ARG A 28 -8.38 2.96 21.06
N GLN A 29 -9.38 3.83 21.05
CA GLN A 29 -9.89 4.41 19.82
C GLN A 29 -8.96 5.52 19.34
N LEU A 30 -8.71 5.58 18.04
CA LEU A 30 -8.00 6.67 17.40
C LEU A 30 -8.99 7.74 16.93
N PRO A 31 -8.61 9.03 16.92
CA PRO A 31 -9.39 10.06 16.25
C PRO A 31 -9.61 9.67 14.78
N GLY A 32 -10.85 9.71 14.29
CA GLY A 32 -11.21 9.18 12.98
C GLY A 32 -12.40 9.91 12.35
N GLY A 33 -12.55 9.77 11.04
CA GLY A 33 -13.58 10.42 10.25
C GLY A 33 -15.00 9.89 10.51
N ALA A 34 -16.01 10.64 10.09
CA ALA A 34 -17.42 10.36 10.36
C ALA A 34 -17.92 8.99 9.83
N GLN A 35 -17.20 8.36 8.90
CA GLN A 35 -17.64 7.17 8.16
C GLN A 35 -16.99 5.85 8.62
N SER A 36 -15.99 5.90 9.51
CA SER A 36 -15.29 4.71 9.98
C SER A 36 -14.80 4.86 11.42
N LYS A 37 -14.77 3.77 12.18
CA LYS A 37 -14.18 3.75 13.52
C LYS A 37 -12.83 3.07 13.46
N THR A 38 -11.79 3.73 13.98
CA THR A 38 -10.42 3.21 13.94
C THR A 38 -9.90 2.98 15.34
N TYR A 39 -9.29 1.82 15.58
CA TYR A 39 -8.79 1.42 16.89
C TYR A 39 -7.34 0.95 16.79
N LEU A 40 -6.53 1.31 17.79
CA LEU A 40 -5.30 0.58 18.06
C LEU A 40 -5.68 -0.70 18.79
N VAL A 41 -5.26 -1.84 18.24
CA VAL A 41 -5.57 -3.17 18.77
C VAL A 41 -4.29 -3.98 18.98
N GLU A 42 -4.36 -4.96 19.87
CA GLU A 42 -3.28 -5.92 20.12
C GLU A 42 -3.78 -7.33 19.81
N LEU A 43 -3.05 -8.08 18.98
CA LEU A 43 -3.30 -9.50 18.77
C LEU A 43 -2.95 -10.27 20.05
N ARG A 44 -3.93 -10.95 20.66
CA ARG A 44 -3.75 -11.60 21.97
C ARG A 44 -2.65 -12.66 21.99
N ALA A 45 -2.50 -13.40 20.89
CA ALA A 45 -1.56 -14.49 20.77
C ALA A 45 -0.09 -14.04 20.78
N THR A 46 0.21 -12.91 20.13
CA THR A 46 1.59 -12.45 19.90
C THR A 46 1.93 -11.16 20.64
N ARG A 47 0.93 -10.46 21.18
CA ARG A 47 1.04 -9.09 21.72
C ARG A 47 1.43 -8.03 20.69
N GLN A 48 1.44 -8.38 19.41
CA GLN A 48 1.73 -7.43 18.34
C GLN A 48 0.57 -6.46 18.14
N GLN A 49 0.90 -5.20 17.89
CA GLN A 49 -0.07 -4.12 17.71
C GLN A 49 -0.41 -3.90 16.23
N PHE A 50 -1.66 -3.57 15.98
CA PHE A 50 -2.23 -3.32 14.66
C PHE A 50 -3.26 -2.19 14.73
N ILE A 51 -3.66 -1.70 13.56
CA ILE A 51 -4.83 -0.82 13.43
C ILE A 51 -6.03 -1.65 12.98
N MET A 52 -7.15 -1.52 13.67
CA MET A 52 -8.43 -2.06 13.24
C MET A 52 -9.32 -0.92 12.74
N LYS A 53 -9.52 -0.84 11.42
CA LYS A 53 -10.49 0.08 10.78
C LYS A 53 -11.81 -0.68 10.60
N MET A 54 -12.88 -0.16 11.20
CA MET A 54 -14.23 -0.69 11.10
C MET A 54 -15.06 0.21 10.19
N VAL A 55 -15.52 -0.35 9.07
CA VAL A 55 -16.29 0.36 8.02
C VAL A 55 -17.69 -0.23 7.90
N ASN A 56 -18.68 0.58 7.51
CA ASN A 56 -20.02 0.05 7.25
C ASN A 56 -19.98 -0.98 6.12
N TYR A 57 -20.61 -2.13 6.32
CA TYR A 57 -20.63 -3.23 5.35
C TYR A 57 -22.03 -3.86 5.26
N LEU A 58 -23.06 -3.04 5.45
CA LEU A 58 -24.45 -3.50 5.46
C LEU A 58 -25.08 -3.43 4.07
N GLU A 59 -25.12 -2.24 3.47
CA GLU A 59 -25.78 -1.99 2.19
C GLU A 59 -24.88 -2.35 1.01
N GLN A 60 -25.47 -2.76 -0.12
CA GLN A 60 -24.73 -3.16 -1.32
C GLN A 60 -23.79 -2.05 -1.83
N VAL A 61 -24.21 -0.79 -1.70
CA VAL A 61 -23.42 0.38 -2.09
C VAL A 61 -22.18 0.56 -1.20
N ASP A 62 -22.31 0.29 0.09
CA ASP A 62 -21.20 0.39 1.03
C ASP A 62 -20.22 -0.77 0.84
N LYS A 63 -20.75 -2.00 0.66
CA LYS A 63 -19.94 -3.18 0.34
C LYS A 63 -19.09 -2.96 -0.90
N ALA A 64 -19.68 -2.50 -2.00
CA ALA A 64 -18.96 -2.25 -3.24
C ALA A 64 -17.84 -1.22 -3.08
N LYS A 65 -18.02 -0.18 -2.25
CA LYS A 65 -16.95 0.81 -1.98
C LYS A 65 -15.80 0.19 -1.19
N VAL A 66 -16.13 -0.57 -0.15
CA VAL A 66 -15.14 -1.22 0.73
C VAL A 66 -14.38 -2.31 -0.03
N ASP A 67 -15.06 -3.10 -0.86
CA ASP A 67 -14.45 -4.15 -1.69
C ASP A 67 -13.43 -3.56 -2.68
N VAL A 68 -13.75 -2.42 -3.31
CA VAL A 68 -12.81 -1.69 -4.16
C VAL A 68 -11.60 -1.18 -3.38
N GLU A 69 -11.79 -0.63 -2.17
CA GLU A 69 -10.67 -0.20 -1.31
C GLU A 69 -9.76 -1.39 -0.96
N ILE A 70 -10.33 -2.53 -0.58
CA ILE A 70 -9.58 -3.75 -0.25
C ILE A 70 -8.79 -4.26 -1.45
N GLU A 71 -9.39 -4.27 -2.63
CA GLU A 71 -8.72 -4.76 -3.84
C GLU A 71 -7.55 -3.85 -4.22
N LEU A 72 -7.73 -2.52 -4.16
CA LEU A 72 -6.64 -1.58 -4.38
C LEU A 72 -5.51 -1.77 -3.36
N MET A 73 -5.83 -1.96 -2.07
CA MET A 73 -4.81 -2.22 -1.05
C MET A 73 -4.03 -3.51 -1.32
N ARG A 74 -4.68 -4.56 -1.81
CA ARG A 74 -4.02 -5.83 -2.17
C ARG A 74 -3.15 -5.68 -3.41
N GLN A 75 -3.65 -4.99 -4.43
CA GLN A 75 -2.93 -4.73 -5.67
C GLN A 75 -1.68 -3.87 -5.44
N LEU A 76 -1.77 -2.90 -4.54
CA LEU A 76 -0.71 -1.92 -4.27
C LEU A 76 0.22 -2.34 -3.14
N ASP A 77 0.07 -3.54 -2.57
CA ASP A 77 0.84 -4.02 -1.43
C ASP A 77 2.35 -3.93 -1.68
N SER A 78 3.05 -3.13 -0.88
CA SER A 78 4.47 -2.84 -1.03
C SER A 78 5.04 -2.21 0.23
N ASP A 79 6.38 -2.11 0.32
CA ASP A 79 7.07 -1.37 1.38
C ASP A 79 6.73 0.13 1.41
N PHE A 80 5.93 0.66 0.48
CA PHE A 80 5.56 2.07 0.40
C PHE A 80 4.12 2.35 0.82
N THR A 81 3.33 1.31 1.10
CA THR A 81 1.89 1.41 1.33
C THR A 81 1.47 0.67 2.60
N VAL A 82 0.45 1.16 3.29
CA VAL A 82 -0.07 0.52 4.50
C VAL A 82 -0.55 -0.90 4.21
N HIS A 83 0.12 -1.90 4.80
CA HIS A 83 -0.22 -3.31 4.60
C HIS A 83 -1.60 -3.68 5.18
N LEU A 84 -2.45 -4.31 4.36
CA LEU A 84 -3.68 -4.95 4.78
C LEU A 84 -3.38 -6.39 5.25
N VAL A 85 -3.37 -6.61 6.56
CA VAL A 85 -3.03 -7.91 7.16
C VAL A 85 -4.16 -8.93 6.97
N CYS A 86 -5.39 -8.56 7.34
CA CYS A 86 -6.56 -9.41 7.15
C CYS A 86 -7.87 -8.62 7.25
N ILE A 87 -8.98 -9.28 6.88
CA ILE A 87 -10.33 -8.75 7.01
C ILE A 87 -11.24 -9.79 7.67
N PHE A 88 -12.24 -9.34 8.41
CA PHE A 88 -13.32 -10.19 8.94
C PHE A 88 -14.54 -9.33 9.31
N PRO A 89 -15.76 -9.88 9.32
CA PRO A 89 -16.92 -9.14 9.80
C PRO A 89 -16.83 -8.90 11.31
N ASP A 90 -17.44 -7.81 11.76
CA ASP A 90 -17.66 -7.57 13.17
C ASP A 90 -18.67 -8.57 13.76
N PRO A 91 -18.79 -8.70 15.10
CA PRO A 91 -19.72 -9.66 15.72
C PRO A 91 -21.20 -9.48 15.34
N MET A 92 -21.61 -8.29 14.92
CA MET A 92 -22.97 -8.00 14.48
C MET A 92 -23.16 -8.14 12.96
N GLU A 93 -22.10 -8.43 12.20
CA GLU A 93 -22.07 -8.55 10.73
C GLU A 93 -22.61 -7.32 9.98
N ILE A 94 -22.53 -6.14 10.61
CA ILE A 94 -22.92 -4.86 10.01
C ILE A 94 -21.71 -4.05 9.56
N GLN A 95 -20.55 -4.32 10.12
CA GLN A 95 -19.29 -3.68 9.80
C GLN A 95 -18.26 -4.70 9.35
N LEU A 96 -17.36 -4.28 8.47
CA LEU A 96 -16.17 -5.04 8.13
C LEU A 96 -14.99 -4.48 8.91
N CYS A 97 -14.26 -5.36 9.59
CA CYS A 97 -13.00 -5.05 10.26
C CYS A 97 -11.85 -5.29 9.29
N MET A 98 -11.03 -4.27 9.07
CA MET A 98 -9.77 -4.34 8.35
C MET A 98 -8.63 -4.22 9.35
N ILE A 99 -7.75 -5.23 9.42
CA ILE A 99 -6.54 -5.20 10.23
C ILE A 99 -5.41 -4.69 9.35
N LEU A 100 -4.88 -3.53 9.72
CA LEU A 100 -3.82 -2.82 9.03
C LEU A 100 -2.56 -2.82 9.89
N GLU A 101 -1.39 -2.69 9.26
CA GLU A 101 -0.16 -2.46 10.00
C GLU A 101 -0.24 -1.20 10.89
N TYR A 102 0.49 -1.21 11.99
CA TYR A 102 0.58 -0.08 12.90
C TYR A 102 1.90 0.67 12.73
N CYS A 103 1.81 1.88 12.16
CA CYS A 103 2.92 2.82 12.07
C CYS A 103 3.08 3.57 13.41
N VAL A 104 4.08 3.17 14.19
CA VAL A 104 4.23 3.55 15.61
C VAL A 104 4.44 5.05 15.81
N ARG A 105 5.07 5.75 14.86
CA ARG A 105 5.34 7.20 14.97
C ARG A 105 4.15 8.07 14.55
N GLY A 106 3.05 7.46 14.16
CA GLY A 106 1.83 8.16 13.76
C GLY A 106 1.91 8.69 12.33
N ASP A 107 1.24 9.81 12.09
CA ASP A 107 1.17 10.43 10.77
C ASP A 107 2.12 11.61 10.60
N PHE A 108 2.25 12.05 9.36
CA PHE A 108 3.25 13.03 8.94
C PHE A 108 3.01 14.42 9.52
N ARG A 109 1.84 14.72 10.11
CA ARG A 109 1.62 16.00 10.83
C ARG A 109 2.56 16.11 12.03
N ASN A 110 2.62 15.05 12.84
CA ASN A 110 3.53 14.98 13.98
C ASN A 110 4.99 15.10 13.53
N LEU A 111 5.32 14.48 12.40
CA LEU A 111 6.66 14.55 11.83
C LEU A 111 7.02 15.96 11.36
N ILE A 112 6.09 16.72 10.77
CA ILE A 112 6.34 18.12 10.41
C ILE A 112 6.67 18.94 11.66
N ASP A 113 5.92 18.76 12.76
CA ASP A 113 6.19 19.46 14.01
C ASP A 113 7.57 19.09 14.59
N GLU A 114 7.92 17.81 14.59
CA GLU A 114 9.26 17.31 14.99
C GLU A 114 10.36 17.88 14.08
N PHE A 115 10.12 17.93 12.77
CA PHE A 115 11.06 18.41 11.77
C PHE A 115 11.41 19.88 11.98
N GLN A 116 10.43 20.70 12.39
CA GLN A 116 10.67 22.12 12.67
C GLN A 116 11.63 22.36 13.84
N GLN A 117 11.74 21.40 14.76
CA GLN A 117 12.66 21.46 15.91
C GLN A 117 14.10 21.01 15.58
N LEU A 118 14.34 20.46 14.38
CA LEU A 118 15.67 20.01 13.98
C LEU A 118 16.61 21.19 13.71
N PRO A 119 17.94 21.02 13.88
CA PRO A 119 18.91 21.99 13.39
C PRO A 119 18.82 22.14 11.87
N GLU A 120 19.05 23.34 11.34
CA GLU A 120 19.03 23.62 9.88
C GLU A 120 19.97 22.70 9.09
N SER A 121 21.11 22.32 9.67
CA SER A 121 22.06 21.38 9.08
C SER A 121 21.47 19.99 8.82
N GLU A 122 20.46 19.57 9.58
CA GLU A 122 19.80 18.27 9.45
C GLU A 122 18.53 18.34 8.59
N LYS A 123 17.79 19.46 8.67
CA LYS A 123 16.53 19.66 7.95
C LYS A 123 16.67 19.40 6.45
N LEU A 124 17.75 19.92 5.85
CA LEU A 124 17.98 19.76 4.42
C LEU A 124 18.00 18.27 3.99
N MET A 125 18.78 17.45 4.68
CA MET A 125 18.91 16.03 4.33
C MET A 125 17.66 15.22 4.66
N ARG A 126 17.04 15.49 5.82
CA ARG A 126 15.77 14.85 6.22
C ARG A 126 14.63 15.22 5.27
N GLY A 127 14.60 16.46 4.78
CA GLY A 127 13.62 16.93 3.81
C GLY A 127 13.71 16.14 2.50
N TRP A 128 14.93 15.93 1.99
CA TRP A 128 15.17 15.10 0.82
C TRP A 128 14.80 13.63 1.06
N GLU A 129 15.12 13.09 2.24
CA GLU A 129 14.79 11.71 2.62
C GLU A 129 13.26 11.47 2.55
N TYR A 130 12.46 12.30 3.23
CA TYR A 130 11.01 12.14 3.23
C TYR A 130 10.39 12.42 1.86
N THR A 131 10.90 13.43 1.14
CA THR A 131 10.48 13.74 -0.23
C THR A 131 10.68 12.55 -1.16
N ALA A 132 11.86 11.91 -1.10
CA ALA A 132 12.17 10.75 -1.92
C ALA A 132 11.25 9.57 -1.59
N GLN A 133 11.02 9.28 -0.30
CA GLN A 133 10.14 8.17 0.11
C GLN A 133 8.70 8.37 -0.36
N ILE A 134 8.12 9.57 -0.16
CA ILE A 134 6.75 9.86 -0.60
C ILE A 134 6.65 9.82 -2.13
N THR A 135 7.66 10.35 -2.84
CA THR A 135 7.71 10.31 -4.31
C THR A 135 7.75 8.87 -4.82
N ARG A 136 8.54 7.99 -4.19
CA ARG A 136 8.59 6.56 -4.55
C ARG A 136 7.26 5.86 -4.29
N ALA A 137 6.58 6.21 -3.20
CA ALA A 137 5.25 5.67 -2.94
C ALA A 137 4.24 6.10 -4.01
N LEU A 138 4.27 7.37 -4.44
CA LEU A 138 3.43 7.84 -5.54
C LEU A 138 3.79 7.18 -6.87
N ASP A 139 5.07 6.99 -7.18
CA ASP A 139 5.53 6.29 -8.38
C ASP A 139 5.02 4.84 -8.41
N HIS A 140 5.01 4.15 -7.26
CA HIS A 140 4.41 2.83 -7.12
C HIS A 140 2.91 2.83 -7.46
N LEU A 141 2.13 3.76 -6.92
CA LEU A 141 0.70 3.88 -7.27
C LEU A 141 0.51 4.21 -8.75
N HIS A 142 1.27 5.18 -9.25
CA HIS A 142 1.14 5.72 -10.61
C HIS A 142 1.57 4.71 -11.66
N SER A 143 2.57 3.87 -11.40
CA SER A 143 2.98 2.77 -12.29
C SER A 143 1.92 1.66 -12.37
N HIS A 144 1.10 1.49 -11.33
CA HIS A 144 -0.09 0.65 -11.35
C HIS A 144 -1.34 1.36 -11.89
N ASN A 145 -1.16 2.55 -12.48
CA ASN A 145 -2.22 3.37 -13.03
C ASN A 145 -3.31 3.78 -12.02
N VAL A 146 -2.94 3.88 -10.74
CA VAL A 146 -3.82 4.32 -9.65
C VAL A 146 -3.43 5.73 -9.21
N MET A 147 -4.43 6.58 -8.94
CA MET A 147 -4.23 7.87 -8.29
C MET A 147 -4.61 7.79 -6.81
N HIS A 148 -3.86 8.47 -5.94
CA HIS A 148 -4.17 8.51 -4.52
C HIS A 148 -5.42 9.36 -4.24
N ARG A 149 -5.47 10.58 -4.82
CA ARG A 149 -6.59 11.55 -4.79
C ARG A 149 -6.89 12.25 -3.47
N ASP A 150 -6.35 11.77 -2.34
CA ASP A 150 -6.46 12.44 -1.04
C ASP A 150 -5.11 12.51 -0.32
N LEU A 151 -4.05 12.85 -1.07
CA LEU A 151 -2.71 12.93 -0.50
C LEU A 151 -2.59 14.15 0.42
N LYS A 152 -2.31 13.90 1.70
CA LYS A 152 -2.16 14.91 2.76
C LYS A 152 -1.33 14.33 3.90
N PRO A 153 -0.77 15.16 4.81
CA PRO A 153 0.07 14.67 5.90
C PRO A 153 -0.61 13.63 6.80
N ALA A 154 -1.93 13.70 6.99
CA ALA A 154 -2.68 12.74 7.80
C ALA A 154 -2.76 11.32 7.18
N ASN A 155 -2.54 11.19 5.87
CA ASN A 155 -2.59 9.92 5.14
C ASN A 155 -1.18 9.36 4.85
N ILE A 156 -0.14 10.03 5.33
CA ILE A 156 1.26 9.60 5.24
C ILE A 156 1.66 9.15 6.63
N LEU A 157 1.88 7.84 6.81
CA LEU A 157 2.24 7.25 8.10
C LEU A 157 3.74 7.02 8.19
N VAL A 158 4.26 7.07 9.43
CA VAL A 158 5.68 6.94 9.72
C VAL A 158 5.90 5.74 10.63
N ASN A 159 6.71 4.79 10.15
CA ASN A 159 7.04 3.59 10.90
C ASN A 159 8.17 3.86 11.92
N GLN A 160 8.44 2.90 12.80
CA GLN A 160 9.42 3.04 13.88
C GLN A 160 10.84 3.32 13.37
N ASP A 161 11.21 2.74 12.22
CA ASP A 161 12.50 2.95 11.55
C ASP A 161 12.58 4.28 10.77
N GLY A 162 11.49 5.06 10.74
CA GLY A 162 11.38 6.30 9.97
C GLY A 162 10.96 6.11 8.52
N SER A 163 10.66 4.88 8.09
CA SER A 163 10.12 4.62 6.76
C SER A 163 8.68 5.13 6.63
N ILE A 164 8.33 5.60 5.44
CA ILE A 164 7.01 6.14 5.12
C ILE A 164 6.11 5.04 4.54
N ARG A 165 4.83 5.08 4.91
CA ARG A 165 3.75 4.27 4.33
C ARG A 165 2.60 5.19 3.91
N LEU A 166 2.18 5.15 2.65
CA LEU A 166 0.94 5.78 2.20
C LEU A 166 -0.26 4.94 2.64
N GLY A 167 -1.25 5.58 3.26
CA GLY A 167 -2.47 4.94 3.70
C GLY A 167 -3.73 5.66 3.23
N ASP A 168 -4.88 5.06 3.56
CA ASP A 168 -6.23 5.56 3.26
C ASP A 168 -6.56 5.64 1.75
N PHE A 169 -6.83 4.47 1.16
CA PHE A 169 -7.17 4.32 -0.26
C PHE A 169 -8.67 4.46 -0.56
N GLY A 170 -9.48 4.93 0.40
CA GLY A 170 -10.94 5.01 0.24
C GLY A 170 -11.40 5.93 -0.91
N LEU A 171 -10.57 6.89 -1.30
CA LEU A 171 -10.79 7.79 -2.44
C LEU A 171 -9.95 7.43 -3.67
N SER A 172 -9.03 6.48 -3.55
CA SER A 172 -8.16 6.06 -4.65
C SER A 172 -8.95 5.32 -5.74
N ARG A 173 -8.47 5.46 -6.98
CA ARG A 173 -9.10 4.87 -8.18
C ARG A 173 -8.06 4.58 -9.25
N GLU A 174 -8.30 3.51 -10.00
CA GLU A 174 -7.66 3.28 -11.29
C GLU A 174 -8.01 4.38 -12.29
N MET A 175 -7.08 4.68 -13.20
CA MET A 175 -7.29 5.68 -14.23
C MET A 175 -7.95 5.10 -15.48
N ASN A 176 -9.06 5.72 -15.85
CA ASN A 176 -9.73 5.65 -17.14
C ASN A 176 -9.66 7.08 -17.74
N GLU A 177 -9.76 7.22 -19.07
CA GLU A 177 -9.55 8.51 -19.76
C GLU A 177 -10.37 9.67 -19.16
N ASP A 178 -9.73 10.84 -18.98
CA ASP A 178 -10.29 12.12 -18.49
C ASP A 178 -11.35 12.00 -17.36
N TYR A 179 -10.90 11.63 -16.15
CA TYR A 179 -11.78 11.50 -14.98
C TYR A 179 -12.38 12.86 -14.55
N TYR A 180 -13.67 13.02 -14.82
CA TYR A 180 -14.53 13.99 -14.16
C TYR A 180 -14.89 13.48 -12.77
N LEU A 181 -14.68 14.31 -11.74
CA LEU A 181 -14.87 13.88 -10.36
C LEU A 181 -15.97 14.68 -9.64
N THR A 182 -16.70 13.97 -8.79
CA THR A 182 -17.27 14.57 -7.58
C THR A 182 -16.10 14.98 -6.69
N ILE A 183 -15.98 16.27 -6.39
CA ILE A 183 -14.91 16.78 -5.51
C ILE A 183 -15.06 16.13 -4.14
N ALA A 184 -14.09 15.32 -3.77
CA ALA A 184 -13.99 14.64 -2.48
C ALA A 184 -12.52 14.59 -2.07
N GLY A 185 -12.25 14.60 -0.76
CA GLY A 185 -10.91 14.73 -0.18
C GLY A 185 -10.70 16.08 0.49
N THR A 186 -9.47 16.33 0.95
CA THR A 186 -9.10 17.58 1.64
C THR A 186 -8.75 18.69 0.64
N LYS A 187 -9.70 19.60 0.41
CA LYS A 187 -9.67 20.60 -0.68
C LYS A 187 -8.44 21.49 -0.72
N VAL A 188 -7.83 21.80 0.42
CA VAL A 188 -6.66 22.69 0.50
C VAL A 188 -5.37 22.06 -0.06
N TYR A 189 -5.32 20.74 -0.24
CA TYR A 189 -4.21 20.04 -0.91
C TYR A 189 -4.48 19.78 -2.40
N MET A 190 -5.67 20.09 -2.90
CA MET A 190 -6.05 19.81 -4.29
C MET A 190 -5.46 20.83 -5.26
N ALA A 191 -5.02 20.34 -6.41
CA ALA A 191 -4.50 21.14 -7.51
C ALA A 191 -5.53 22.12 -8.09
N PRO A 192 -5.10 23.25 -8.69
CA PRO A 192 -5.99 24.26 -9.23
C PRO A 192 -6.94 23.73 -10.32
N GLU A 193 -6.50 22.79 -11.16
CA GLU A 193 -7.34 22.15 -12.18
C GLU A 193 -8.51 21.34 -11.60
N VAL A 194 -8.35 20.79 -10.40
CA VAL A 194 -9.44 20.08 -9.69
C VAL A 194 -10.53 21.07 -9.30
N HIS A 195 -10.14 22.27 -8.87
CA HIS A 195 -11.06 23.33 -8.49
C HIS A 195 -11.74 23.99 -9.68
N LEU A 196 -10.98 24.23 -10.76
CA LEU A 196 -11.42 24.99 -11.93
C LEU A 196 -12.12 24.13 -12.98
N LEU A 197 -11.58 22.95 -13.27
CA LEU A 197 -12.00 22.08 -14.38
C LEU A 197 -12.74 20.82 -13.93
N LYS A 198 -12.74 20.53 -12.61
CA LYS A 198 -13.29 19.28 -12.03
C LYS A 198 -12.64 18.02 -12.63
N ARG A 199 -11.39 18.15 -13.05
CA ARG A 199 -10.55 17.09 -13.60
C ARG A 199 -9.36 16.85 -12.68
N MET A 200 -8.94 15.60 -12.59
CA MET A 200 -7.77 15.20 -11.79
C MET A 200 -6.99 14.15 -12.56
N ASN A 201 -5.67 14.20 -12.48
CA ASN A 201 -4.76 13.21 -13.06
C ASN A 201 -3.58 12.97 -12.11
N LYS A 202 -2.60 12.15 -12.51
CA LYS A 202 -1.38 11.88 -11.72
C LYS A 202 -0.63 13.16 -11.29
N SER A 203 -0.63 14.21 -12.13
CA SER A 203 0.02 15.48 -11.78
C SER A 203 -0.69 16.23 -10.64
N SER A 204 -1.98 15.95 -10.41
CA SER A 204 -2.70 16.49 -9.26
C SER A 204 -2.18 15.91 -7.94
N ASP A 205 -1.81 14.62 -7.88
CA ASP A 205 -1.11 14.05 -6.70
C ASP A 205 0.27 14.71 -6.51
N MET A 206 0.98 15.04 -7.61
CA MET A 206 2.27 15.72 -7.55
C MET A 206 2.15 17.17 -7.04
N PHE A 207 1.04 17.86 -7.34
CA PHE A 207 0.74 19.15 -6.73
C PHE A 207 0.56 19.01 -5.21
N SER A 208 -0.23 18.03 -4.76
CA SER A 208 -0.43 17.75 -3.34
C SER A 208 0.90 17.43 -2.63
N LEU A 209 1.80 16.68 -3.28
CA LEU A 209 3.15 16.45 -2.78
C LEU A 209 3.93 17.77 -2.63
N GLY A 210 3.87 18.67 -3.63
CA GLY A 210 4.52 19.98 -3.54
C GLY A 210 4.01 20.80 -2.35
N VAL A 211 2.70 20.77 -2.08
CA VAL A 211 2.10 21.40 -0.90
C VAL A 211 2.66 20.82 0.40
N ILE A 212 2.77 19.49 0.49
CA ILE A 212 3.29 18.77 1.67
C ILE A 212 4.77 19.07 1.90
N ILE A 213 5.59 19.11 0.83
CA ILE A 213 7.01 19.44 0.93
C ILE A 213 7.19 20.88 1.40
N PHE A 214 6.42 21.82 0.85
CA PHE A 214 6.43 23.20 1.32
C PHE A 214 6.11 23.26 2.82
N GLN A 215 5.07 22.55 3.26
CA GLN A 215 4.68 22.52 4.66
C GLN A 215 5.73 21.85 5.56
N LEU A 216 6.37 20.79 5.09
CA LEU A 216 7.48 20.15 5.81
C LEU A 216 8.63 21.13 6.05
N ILE A 217 9.00 21.89 5.02
CA ILE A 217 10.13 22.82 5.08
C ILE A 217 9.80 24.03 5.97
N THR A 218 8.60 24.60 5.81
CA THR A 218 8.25 25.89 6.43
C THR A 218 7.46 25.76 7.73
N GLY A 219 6.89 24.60 8.02
CA GLY A 219 5.90 24.40 9.09
C GLY A 219 4.50 24.87 8.74
N HIS A 220 4.33 25.58 7.62
CA HIS A 220 3.09 26.28 7.25
C HIS A 220 2.54 25.83 5.90
N HIS A 221 1.22 25.87 5.73
CA HIS A 221 0.62 25.55 4.44
C HIS A 221 0.95 26.67 3.41
N PRO A 222 1.37 26.36 2.17
CA PRO A 222 1.76 27.37 1.16
C PRO A 222 0.67 28.38 0.82
N TYR A 223 -0.58 27.99 1.02
CA TYR A 223 -1.76 28.81 0.74
C TYR A 223 -2.54 29.21 2.00
N GLU A 224 -1.92 29.15 3.19
CA GLU A 224 -2.55 29.47 4.47
C GLU A 224 -3.31 30.80 4.44
N ALA A 225 -4.55 30.79 4.95
CA ALA A 225 -5.47 31.92 5.01
C ALA A 225 -6.53 31.69 6.09
N ASP A 226 -7.33 32.72 6.39
CA ASP A 226 -8.29 32.70 7.50
C ASP A 226 -9.48 31.73 7.30
N SER A 227 -9.69 31.21 6.08
CA SER A 227 -10.73 30.22 5.79
C SER A 227 -10.32 29.26 4.67
N GLU A 228 -10.95 28.08 4.61
CA GLU A 228 -10.77 27.11 3.53
C GLU A 228 -11.06 27.74 2.15
N GLU A 229 -12.11 28.55 2.03
CA GLU A 229 -12.46 29.25 0.80
C GLU A 229 -11.36 30.21 0.36
N ALA A 230 -10.77 30.95 1.30
CA ALA A 230 -9.68 31.88 1.01
C ALA A 230 -8.40 31.13 0.57
N MET A 231 -8.11 29.98 1.18
CA MET A 231 -6.99 29.11 0.75
C MET A 231 -7.22 28.59 -0.67
N ILE A 232 -8.43 28.09 -0.97
CA ILE A 232 -8.82 27.62 -2.31
C ILE A 232 -8.69 28.74 -3.35
N ASP A 233 -9.07 29.97 -2.99
CA ASP A 233 -8.92 31.13 -3.85
C ASP A 233 -7.46 31.48 -4.14
N LYS A 234 -6.57 31.35 -3.15
CA LYS A 234 -5.12 31.48 -3.36
C LYS A 234 -4.58 30.38 -4.28
N ILE A 235 -5.02 29.13 -4.12
CA ILE A 235 -4.64 28.00 -4.99
C ILE A 235 -5.03 28.30 -6.44
N LYS A 236 -6.29 28.66 -6.70
CA LYS A 236 -6.79 28.97 -8.06
C LYS A 236 -6.03 30.13 -8.72
N LYS A 237 -5.57 31.10 -7.94
CA LYS A 237 -4.83 32.29 -8.41
C LYS A 237 -3.30 32.07 -8.39
N ASN A 238 -2.84 30.89 -8.01
CA ASN A 238 -1.44 30.53 -7.78
C ASN A 238 -0.68 31.55 -6.89
N LYS A 239 -1.33 32.03 -5.83
CA LYS A 239 -0.75 32.97 -4.86
C LYS A 239 -0.10 32.21 -3.70
N VAL A 240 1.10 31.68 -3.97
CA VAL A 240 1.90 30.90 -3.01
C VAL A 240 2.68 31.82 -2.05
N SER A 241 2.81 31.41 -0.79
CA SER A 241 3.71 32.05 0.17
C SER A 241 5.17 31.91 -0.26
N GLU A 242 6.00 32.86 0.14
CA GLU A 242 7.43 32.81 -0.16
C GLU A 242 8.12 31.71 0.67
N LEU A 243 9.07 31.03 0.04
CA LEU A 243 9.98 30.13 0.75
C LEU A 243 10.97 30.97 1.57
N PRO A 244 11.48 30.45 2.71
CA PRO A 244 12.57 31.08 3.43
C PRO A 244 13.77 31.34 2.51
N ASP A 245 14.60 32.31 2.85
CA ASP A 245 15.81 32.61 2.08
C ASP A 245 16.87 31.53 2.34
N TRP A 246 16.75 30.39 1.66
CA TRP A 246 17.71 29.29 1.72
C TRP A 246 18.96 29.72 0.95
N ASN A 247 20.00 30.17 1.67
CA ASN A 247 21.28 30.58 1.10
C ASN A 247 21.73 29.60 0.00
N GLU A 248 21.70 30.06 -1.26
CA GLU A 248 21.91 29.21 -2.45
C GLU A 248 23.24 28.46 -2.43
N ASN A 249 24.22 28.94 -1.65
CA ASN A 249 25.51 28.30 -1.45
C ASN A 249 25.46 26.97 -0.66
N HIS A 250 24.31 26.63 -0.06
CA HIS A 250 24.11 25.39 0.70
C HIS A 250 23.27 24.35 -0.04
N ARG A 251 22.94 24.55 -1.32
CA ARG A 251 22.28 23.50 -2.11
C ARG A 251 23.22 22.30 -2.22
N PRO A 252 22.83 21.12 -1.70
CA PRO A 252 23.69 19.97 -1.74
C PRO A 252 23.78 19.51 -3.19
N THR A 253 25.00 19.32 -3.68
CA THR A 253 25.18 18.75 -5.02
C THR A 253 24.64 17.32 -5.05
N THR A 254 24.28 16.80 -6.23
CA THR A 254 23.90 15.39 -6.40
C THR A 254 24.94 14.45 -5.79
N LYS A 255 26.22 14.80 -5.88
CA LYS A 255 27.30 14.04 -5.23
C LYS A 255 27.20 14.05 -3.71
N MET A 256 26.91 15.20 -3.09
CA MET A 256 26.72 15.31 -1.63
C MET A 256 25.51 14.51 -1.16
N ILE A 257 24.40 14.57 -1.91
CA ILE A 257 23.18 13.80 -1.63
C ILE A 257 23.49 12.29 -1.71
N LEU A 258 24.10 11.84 -2.81
CA LEU A 258 24.42 10.42 -3.03
C LEU A 258 25.51 9.88 -2.10
N SER A 259 26.39 10.73 -1.56
CA SER A 259 27.41 10.33 -0.59
C SER A 259 26.90 10.25 0.84
N HIS A 260 25.66 10.66 1.11
CA HIS A 260 25.14 10.69 2.46
C HIS A 260 24.79 9.29 2.95
N ASP A 261 25.19 8.94 4.17
CA ASP A 261 25.08 7.57 4.71
C ASP A 261 23.64 7.03 4.69
N VAL A 262 22.66 7.89 4.98
CA VAL A 262 21.23 7.54 4.89
C VAL A 262 20.81 7.20 3.46
N ILE A 263 21.23 7.99 2.47
CA ILE A 263 20.93 7.72 1.05
C ILE A 263 21.63 6.44 0.61
N LEU A 264 22.89 6.24 1.01
CA LEU A 264 23.63 5.00 0.74
C LEU A 264 23.01 3.79 1.45
N MET A 265 22.41 3.96 2.63
CA MET A 265 21.68 2.90 3.33
C MET A 265 20.42 2.52 2.56
N TYR A 266 19.62 3.50 2.14
CA TYR A 266 18.43 3.26 1.31
C TYR A 266 18.78 2.63 -0.04
N LEU A 267 19.80 3.12 -0.73
CA LEU A 267 20.27 2.53 -1.99
C LEU A 267 20.71 1.08 -1.78
N ARG A 268 21.46 0.79 -0.71
CA ARG A 268 21.85 -0.57 -0.34
C ARG A 268 20.66 -1.46 0.00
N GLN A 269 19.64 -0.92 0.66
CA GLN A 269 18.41 -1.66 0.99
C GLN A 269 17.62 -2.01 -0.27
N ILE A 270 17.49 -1.07 -1.22
CA ILE A 270 16.85 -1.31 -2.53
C ILE A 270 17.62 -2.36 -3.33
N GLU A 271 18.95 -2.26 -3.39
CA GLU A 271 19.81 -3.23 -4.06
C GLU A 271 19.65 -4.63 -3.44
N GLY A 272 19.64 -4.71 -2.10
CA GLY A 272 19.42 -5.97 -1.38
C GLY A 272 18.04 -6.58 -1.63
N HIS A 273 16.97 -5.78 -1.65
CA HIS A 273 15.61 -6.26 -1.96
C HIS A 273 15.49 -6.74 -3.41
N ASN A 274 16.07 -6.00 -4.37
CA ASN A 274 16.09 -6.41 -5.77
C ASN A 274 16.83 -7.74 -5.95
N GLN A 275 17.95 -7.91 -5.26
CA GLN A 275 18.73 -9.14 -5.31
C GLN A 275 17.97 -10.33 -4.70
N LEU A 276 17.31 -10.14 -3.56
CA LEU A 276 16.43 -11.14 -2.94
C LEU A 276 15.22 -11.51 -3.81
N GLN A 277 14.65 -10.55 -4.54
CA GLN A 277 13.56 -10.83 -5.48
C GLN A 277 14.05 -11.63 -6.69
N ILE A 278 15.20 -11.28 -7.26
CA ILE A 278 15.83 -12.04 -8.36
C ILE A 278 16.14 -13.47 -7.90
N GLU A 279 16.70 -13.66 -6.70
CA GLU A 279 16.97 -14.97 -6.13
C GLU A 279 15.70 -15.80 -5.93
N LYS A 280 14.60 -15.18 -5.46
CA LYS A 280 13.29 -15.85 -5.35
C LYS A 280 12.74 -16.28 -6.72
N ILE A 281 12.85 -15.43 -7.74
CA ILE A 281 12.40 -15.75 -9.11
C ILE A 281 13.22 -16.92 -9.67
N ASN A 282 14.54 -16.89 -9.49
CA ASN A 282 15.41 -17.97 -9.92
C ASN A 282 15.08 -19.29 -9.21
N ALA A 283 14.86 -19.26 -7.89
CA ALA A 283 14.49 -20.44 -7.13
C ALA A 283 13.11 -21.02 -7.53
N LEU A 284 12.16 -20.16 -7.92
CA LEU A 284 10.87 -20.59 -8.47
C LEU A 284 11.04 -21.28 -9.83
N ASN A 285 11.82 -20.68 -10.73
CA ASN A 285 12.09 -21.25 -12.05
C ASN A 285 12.82 -22.61 -11.95
N GLU A 286 13.80 -22.74 -11.06
CA GLU A 286 14.47 -24.03 -10.79
C GLU A 286 13.50 -25.09 -10.26
N ARG A 287 12.58 -24.69 -9.37
CA ARG A 287 11.56 -25.60 -8.84
C ARG A 287 10.61 -26.09 -9.93
N ASP A 288 10.18 -25.21 -10.84
CA ASP A 288 9.27 -25.56 -11.92
C ASP A 288 9.92 -26.52 -12.92
N LEU A 289 11.20 -26.33 -13.23
CA LEU A 289 11.99 -27.27 -14.03
C LEU A 289 12.06 -28.68 -13.39
N ILE A 290 12.27 -28.76 -12.07
CA ILE A 290 12.29 -30.05 -11.36
C ILE A 290 10.92 -30.73 -11.37
N ILE A 291 9.83 -29.95 -11.31
CA ILE A 291 8.46 -30.48 -11.38
C ILE A 291 8.18 -31.05 -12.77
N GLU A 292 8.58 -30.33 -13.83
CA GLU A 292 8.45 -30.82 -15.21
C GLU A 292 9.23 -32.11 -15.44
N ASP A 293 10.49 -32.16 -15.00
CA ASP A 293 11.36 -33.34 -15.13
C ASP A 293 10.74 -34.57 -14.44
N ARG A 294 10.30 -34.41 -13.18
CA ARG A 294 9.60 -35.48 -12.44
C ARG A 294 8.29 -35.90 -13.09
N SER A 295 7.59 -34.96 -13.73
CA SER A 295 6.35 -35.28 -14.46
C SER A 295 6.64 -36.11 -15.70
N GLN A 296 7.72 -35.82 -16.42
CA GLN A 296 8.17 -36.60 -17.58
C GLN A 296 8.61 -38.00 -17.15
N GLU A 297 9.44 -38.12 -16.11
CA GLU A 297 9.84 -39.43 -15.56
C GLU A 297 8.63 -40.28 -15.14
N ARG A 298 7.59 -39.66 -14.57
CA ARG A 298 6.38 -40.36 -14.16
C ARG A 298 5.60 -40.87 -15.37
N VAL A 299 5.46 -40.05 -16.41
CA VAL A 299 4.80 -40.46 -17.67
C VAL A 299 5.57 -41.60 -18.35
N GLU A 300 6.90 -41.56 -18.35
CA GLU A 300 7.73 -42.63 -18.88
C GLU A 300 7.59 -43.93 -18.08
N LYS A 301 7.55 -43.86 -16.74
CA LYS A 301 7.28 -45.02 -15.89
C LYS A 301 5.90 -45.63 -16.12
N GLU A 302 4.87 -44.79 -16.26
CA GLU A 302 3.50 -45.25 -16.52
C GLU A 302 3.40 -45.94 -17.91
N ARG A 303 4.09 -45.42 -18.93
CA ARG A 303 4.20 -46.08 -20.24
C ARG A 303 4.93 -47.42 -20.15
N ALA A 304 6.06 -47.47 -19.44
CA ALA A 304 6.81 -48.71 -19.26
C ALA A 304 6.01 -49.79 -18.52
N LEU A 305 5.21 -49.39 -17.51
CA LEU A 305 4.31 -50.33 -16.82
C LEU A 305 3.23 -50.87 -17.76
N ALA A 306 2.59 -49.99 -18.54
CA ALA A 306 1.55 -50.41 -19.48
C ALA A 306 2.08 -51.37 -20.56
N ASP A 307 3.32 -51.17 -21.02
CA ASP A 307 3.98 -52.10 -21.94
C ASP A 307 4.24 -53.47 -21.30
N VAL A 308 4.66 -53.50 -20.03
CA VAL A 308 4.85 -54.75 -19.27
C VAL A 308 3.53 -55.49 -19.06
N ASP A 309 2.47 -54.78 -18.68
CA ASP A 309 1.15 -55.36 -18.50
C ASP A 309 0.63 -55.96 -19.81
N ARG A 310 0.76 -55.24 -20.93
CA ARG A 310 0.39 -55.75 -22.27
C ARG A 310 1.15 -57.03 -22.64
N ILE A 311 2.48 -57.05 -22.46
CA ILE A 311 3.31 -58.23 -22.74
C ILE A 311 2.90 -59.42 -21.85
N THR A 312 2.48 -59.14 -20.61
CA THR A 312 2.04 -60.18 -19.66
C THR A 312 0.67 -60.75 -20.05
N GLU A 313 -0.26 -59.91 -20.50
CA GLU A 313 -1.55 -60.32 -21.04
C GLU A 313 -1.40 -61.15 -22.32
N GLU A 314 -0.58 -60.70 -23.27
CA GLU A 314 -0.28 -61.43 -24.52
C GLU A 314 0.29 -62.84 -24.21
N ARG A 315 1.24 -62.93 -23.25
CA ARG A 315 1.79 -64.23 -22.81
C ARG A 315 0.77 -65.13 -22.13
N ASN A 316 -0.18 -64.57 -21.42
CA ASN A 316 -1.23 -65.35 -20.75
C ASN A 316 -2.27 -65.87 -21.74
N GLN A 317 -2.61 -65.08 -22.77
CA GLN A 317 -3.46 -65.51 -23.89
C GLN A 317 -2.80 -66.64 -24.70
N GLU A 318 -1.52 -66.51 -25.05
CA GLU A 318 -0.79 -67.58 -25.75
C GLU A 318 -0.68 -68.89 -24.95
N ARG A 319 -0.74 -68.82 -23.61
CA ARG A 319 -0.78 -70.00 -22.74
C ARG A 319 -2.16 -70.64 -22.69
N THR A 320 -3.23 -69.86 -22.74
CA THR A 320 -4.61 -70.38 -22.71
C THR A 320 -5.05 -70.95 -24.06
N GLU A 321 -4.43 -70.54 -25.17
CA GLU A 321 -4.67 -71.12 -26.50
C GLU A 321 -3.89 -72.43 -26.77
N LYS A 322 -2.97 -72.82 -25.87
CA LYS A 322 -2.13 -74.03 -25.98
C LYS A 322 -2.54 -75.19 -25.06
N GLU A 323 -3.60 -75.03 -24.27
CA GLU A 323 -4.22 -76.08 -23.43
C GLU A 323 -5.53 -76.59 -24.06
#